data_AF-A0A2N2ABY5-F1
#
_entry.id   AF-A0A2N2ABY5-F1
#
_cell.length_a   1.000
_cell.length_b   1.000
_cell.length_c   1.000
_cell.angle_alpha   90.00
_cell.angle_beta   90.00
_cell.angle_gamma   90.00
#
_symmetry.space_group_name_H-M   'P 1'
#
loop_
_entity.id
_entity.type
_entity.pdbx_description
1 polymer ?
#
loop_
_entity_poly.entity_id
_entity_poly.type
_entity_poly.pdbx_seq_one_letter_code
_entity_poly.pdbx_strand_id
1 'polypeptide(L)'
;MKTIVFDLEIQKAIVPNPDKCTEADRAMLDAGKAVQGWGNSHKAGISSGVAYHVETDRYHIFGDRRDDHLRLVELLSGATLVAGFNHWAFDYPLLAASTGVPLEEITDMSAAPGERDIDLLQMIWGGNGGNVYAKGNNLDAVARATLGDRIGGKNGSGAEAPLLYQQGLYGRLINYNLGDTDQTRRVLRFIEEHGYVINGQGQVIKPVHPRQWFVR
;
A
#
# COMPACT_ATOMS: atom_id res chain seq x y z
N MET A 1 -6.39 -18.01 -13.08
CA MET A 1 -5.72 -17.35 -11.94
C MET A 1 -6.29 -15.94 -11.89
N LYS A 2 -6.60 -15.43 -10.70
CA LYS A 2 -7.08 -14.06 -10.51
C LYS A 2 -6.06 -13.31 -9.68
N THR A 3 -5.27 -12.46 -10.33
CA THR A 3 -4.18 -11.71 -9.69
C THR A 3 -4.59 -10.25 -9.55
N ILE A 4 -4.56 -9.74 -8.33
CA ILE A 4 -4.94 -8.37 -8.01
C ILE A 4 -3.73 -7.64 -7.43
N VAL A 5 -3.40 -6.47 -7.98
CA VAL A 5 -2.50 -5.50 -7.35
C VAL A 5 -3.34 -4.35 -6.82
N PHE A 6 -3.21 -3.97 -5.56
CA PHE A 6 -4.08 -2.93 -4.98
C PHE A 6 -3.34 -1.98 -4.04
N ASP A 7 -3.97 -0.85 -3.79
CA ASP A 7 -3.54 0.18 -2.85
C ASP A 7 -4.75 0.95 -2.27
N LEU A 8 -4.64 1.39 -1.01
CA LEU A 8 -5.64 2.20 -0.32
C LEU A 8 -5.09 3.54 0.12
N GLU A 9 -5.93 4.56 -0.02
CA GLU A 9 -5.71 5.88 0.54
C GLU A 9 -6.61 6.16 1.72
N ILE A 10 -6.16 7.06 2.60
CA ILE A 10 -6.85 7.34 3.87
C ILE A 10 -7.58 8.69 3.90
N GLN A 11 -8.60 8.79 4.76
CA GLN A 11 -9.37 10.03 4.95
C GLN A 11 -8.69 11.01 5.92
N LYS A 12 -7.99 10.46 6.93
CA LYS A 12 -7.37 11.21 8.02
C LYS A 12 -5.86 11.05 7.99
N ALA A 13 -5.13 12.12 8.21
CA ALA A 13 -3.68 12.08 8.29
C ALA A 13 -3.22 11.23 9.49
N ILE A 14 -2.03 10.64 9.41
CA ILE A 14 -1.41 9.93 10.54
C ILE A 14 -0.34 10.86 11.10
N VAL A 15 -0.59 11.40 12.29
CA VAL A 15 0.35 12.27 12.98
C VAL A 15 1.35 11.39 13.76
N PRO A 16 2.68 11.62 13.64
CA PRO A 16 3.68 10.91 14.43
C PRO A 16 3.51 11.11 15.94
N ASN A 17 4.29 10.39 16.77
CA ASN A 17 4.23 10.43 18.24
C ASN A 17 3.91 11.85 18.82
N PRO A 18 2.99 11.99 19.80
CA PRO A 18 2.69 13.24 20.52
C PRO A 18 3.90 14.13 20.86
N ASP A 19 5.05 13.53 21.21
CA ASP A 19 6.27 14.28 21.56
C ASP A 19 6.88 15.07 20.38
N LYS A 20 6.44 14.79 19.16
CA LYS A 20 6.86 15.44 17.91
C LYS A 20 5.72 16.17 17.20
N CYS A 21 4.60 16.34 17.86
CA CYS A 21 3.38 16.92 17.31
C CYS A 21 3.49 18.46 17.27
N THR A 22 3.38 19.04 16.08
CA THR A 22 3.32 20.49 15.89
C THR A 22 1.95 21.05 16.33
N GLU A 23 1.81 22.37 16.41
CA GLU A 23 0.49 22.98 16.67
C GLU A 23 -0.52 22.68 15.55
N ALA A 24 -0.07 22.62 14.30
CA ALA A 24 -0.90 22.25 13.16
C ALA A 24 -1.38 20.78 13.28
N ASP A 25 -0.50 19.88 13.69
CA ASP A 25 -0.85 18.48 13.93
C ASP A 25 -1.90 18.34 15.05
N ARG A 26 -1.74 19.09 16.16
CA ARG A 26 -2.73 19.14 17.25
C ARG A 26 -4.08 19.64 16.74
N ALA A 27 -4.10 20.72 15.97
CA ALA A 27 -5.33 21.25 15.39
C ALA A 27 -6.03 20.23 14.47
N MET A 28 -5.27 19.44 13.70
CA MET A 28 -5.83 18.36 12.88
C MET A 28 -6.44 17.23 13.73
N LEU A 29 -5.77 16.84 14.82
CA LEU A 29 -6.28 15.83 15.76
C LEU A 29 -7.58 16.30 16.41
N ASP A 30 -7.60 17.53 16.94
CA ASP A 30 -8.77 18.13 17.59
C ASP A 30 -9.95 18.27 16.61
N ALA A 31 -9.67 18.59 15.34
CA ALA A 31 -10.67 18.65 14.28
C ALA A 31 -11.12 17.28 13.74
N GLY A 32 -10.60 16.16 14.27
CA GLY A 32 -10.91 14.81 13.79
C GLY A 32 -10.38 14.49 12.38
N LYS A 33 -9.45 15.30 11.87
CA LYS A 33 -8.81 15.19 10.55
C LYS A 33 -7.53 14.36 10.56
N ALA A 34 -7.08 13.94 11.73
CA ALA A 34 -5.93 13.08 11.91
C ALA A 34 -6.20 11.98 12.94
N VAL A 35 -5.38 10.94 12.90
CA VAL A 35 -5.25 9.93 13.95
C VAL A 35 -3.84 9.98 14.52
N GLN A 36 -3.72 9.69 15.81
CA GLN A 36 -2.45 9.79 16.52
C GLN A 36 -1.68 8.46 16.47
N GLY A 37 -0.50 8.47 15.85
CA GLY A 37 0.44 7.36 15.83
C GLY A 37 0.07 6.24 14.86
N TRP A 38 1.09 5.57 14.33
CA TRP A 38 0.95 4.47 13.38
C TRP A 38 0.15 3.28 13.91
N GLY A 39 0.15 3.04 15.22
CA GLY A 39 -0.68 2.00 15.85
C GLY A 39 -2.19 2.24 15.74
N ASN A 40 -2.62 3.48 15.45
CA ASN A 40 -4.02 3.84 15.23
C ASN A 40 -4.36 4.07 13.75
N SER A 41 -3.46 3.71 12.83
CA SER A 41 -3.65 3.89 11.37
C SER A 41 -4.97 3.30 10.84
N HIS A 42 -5.39 2.14 11.34
CA HIS A 42 -6.67 1.52 11.01
C HIS A 42 -7.91 2.40 11.28
N LYS A 43 -7.79 3.45 12.11
CA LYS A 43 -8.86 4.42 12.40
C LYS A 43 -8.89 5.59 11.42
N ALA A 44 -7.97 5.64 10.46
CA ALA A 44 -7.83 6.74 9.52
C ALA A 44 -8.95 6.79 8.47
N GLY A 45 -9.70 5.69 8.31
CA GLY A 45 -10.73 5.53 7.28
C GLY A 45 -10.14 5.42 5.88
N ILE A 46 -10.91 4.89 4.93
CA ILE A 46 -10.50 4.75 3.51
C ILE A 46 -11.13 5.88 2.71
N SER A 47 -10.32 6.63 1.97
CA SER A 47 -10.78 7.70 1.08
C SER A 47 -10.90 7.24 -0.37
N SER A 48 -10.04 6.30 -0.79
CA SER A 48 -10.16 5.60 -2.06
C SER A 48 -9.44 4.26 -2.02
N GLY A 49 -9.89 3.31 -2.81
CA GLY A 49 -9.14 2.09 -3.12
C GLY A 49 -9.01 1.90 -4.61
N VAL A 50 -7.86 1.44 -5.07
CA VAL A 50 -7.64 1.06 -6.47
C VAL A 50 -7.14 -0.38 -6.50
N ALA A 51 -7.70 -1.16 -7.41
CA ALA A 51 -7.25 -2.52 -7.68
C ALA A 51 -7.06 -2.71 -9.19
N TYR A 52 -5.90 -3.21 -9.58
CA TYR A 52 -5.59 -3.62 -10.93
C TYR A 52 -5.70 -5.14 -11.05
N HIS A 53 -6.55 -5.61 -11.95
CA HIS A 53 -6.76 -7.02 -12.25
C HIS A 53 -5.90 -7.43 -13.44
N VAL A 54 -4.86 -8.23 -13.18
CA VAL A 54 -3.78 -8.50 -14.15
C VAL A 54 -4.29 -9.19 -15.40
N GLU A 55 -5.10 -10.24 -15.25
CA GLU A 55 -5.53 -11.08 -16.37
C GLU A 55 -6.52 -10.36 -17.30
N THR A 56 -7.21 -9.34 -16.80
CA THR A 56 -8.17 -8.56 -17.61
C THR A 56 -7.63 -7.21 -18.05
N ASP A 57 -6.47 -6.79 -17.55
CA ASP A 57 -5.87 -5.46 -17.77
C ASP A 57 -6.86 -4.33 -17.45
N ARG A 58 -7.49 -4.41 -16.25
CA ARG A 58 -8.49 -3.43 -15.81
C ARG A 58 -8.20 -2.90 -14.42
N TYR A 59 -8.41 -1.59 -14.28
CA TYR A 59 -8.50 -0.93 -12.98
C TYR A 59 -9.95 -0.93 -12.46
N HIS A 60 -10.09 -1.17 -11.18
CA HIS A 60 -11.30 -1.03 -10.39
C HIS A 60 -11.06 0.06 -9.35
N ILE A 61 -11.99 1.00 -9.23
CA ILE A 61 -11.89 2.15 -8.32
C ILE A 61 -13.02 2.06 -7.31
N PHE A 62 -12.68 2.25 -6.05
CA PHE A 62 -13.56 2.17 -4.89
C PHE A 62 -13.53 3.52 -4.15
N GLY A 63 -14.71 4.05 -3.81
CA GLY A 63 -14.84 5.29 -3.06
C GLY A 63 -14.66 5.09 -1.55
N ASP A 64 -15.15 6.05 -0.79
CA ASP A 64 -15.06 6.13 0.68
C ASP A 64 -16.23 5.44 1.41
N ARG A 65 -17.16 4.85 0.66
CA ARG A 65 -18.37 4.22 1.21
C ARG A 65 -18.11 2.78 1.60
N ARG A 66 -18.74 2.35 2.69
CA ARG A 66 -18.65 0.96 3.18
C ARG A 66 -18.98 -0.08 2.10
N ASP A 67 -19.97 0.19 1.25
CA ASP A 67 -20.34 -0.73 0.16
C ASP A 67 -19.22 -0.87 -0.88
N ASP A 68 -18.46 0.19 -1.15
CA ASP A 68 -17.28 0.13 -2.02
C ASP A 68 -16.18 -0.73 -1.38
N HIS A 69 -15.95 -0.55 -0.07
CA HIS A 69 -14.97 -1.32 0.68
C HIS A 69 -15.33 -2.82 0.73
N LEU A 70 -16.61 -3.15 0.89
CA LEU A 70 -17.10 -4.55 0.83
C LEU A 70 -16.90 -5.17 -0.55
N ARG A 71 -17.12 -4.41 -1.64
CA ARG A 71 -16.83 -4.90 -3.00
C ARG A 71 -15.34 -5.10 -3.23
N LEU A 72 -14.48 -4.28 -2.61
CA LEU A 72 -13.04 -4.53 -2.62
C LEU A 72 -12.69 -5.80 -1.83
N VAL A 73 -13.28 -6.02 -0.65
CA VAL A 73 -13.11 -7.27 0.12
C VAL A 73 -13.48 -8.48 -0.74
N GLU A 74 -14.64 -8.46 -1.41
CA GLU A 74 -15.06 -9.54 -2.32
C GLU A 74 -14.06 -9.75 -3.49
N LEU A 75 -13.55 -8.66 -4.06
CA LEU A 75 -12.55 -8.75 -5.12
C LEU A 75 -11.27 -9.44 -4.61
N LEU A 76 -10.77 -9.00 -3.46
CA LEU A 76 -9.54 -9.48 -2.84
C LEU A 76 -9.68 -10.91 -2.33
N SER A 77 -10.72 -11.24 -1.56
CA SER A 77 -10.91 -12.59 -1.01
C SER A 77 -11.04 -13.65 -2.11
N GLY A 78 -11.70 -13.32 -3.22
CA GLY A 78 -11.81 -14.20 -4.39
C GLY A 78 -10.56 -14.26 -5.27
N ALA A 79 -9.49 -13.51 -4.98
CA ALA A 79 -8.25 -13.54 -5.74
C ALA A 79 -7.40 -14.78 -5.40
N THR A 80 -6.69 -15.30 -6.41
CA THR A 80 -5.68 -16.35 -6.23
C THR A 80 -4.39 -15.77 -5.67
N LEU A 81 -4.05 -14.54 -6.08
CA LEU A 81 -2.89 -13.81 -5.63
C LEU A 81 -3.26 -12.34 -5.45
N VAL A 82 -2.85 -11.77 -4.33
CA VAL A 82 -2.99 -10.36 -4.01
C VAL A 82 -1.59 -9.78 -3.83
N ALA A 83 -1.33 -8.62 -4.42
CA ALA A 83 -0.10 -7.89 -4.23
C ALA A 83 -0.38 -6.43 -3.90
N GLY A 84 0.53 -5.82 -3.15
CA GLY A 84 0.43 -4.44 -2.73
C GLY A 84 1.72 -3.98 -2.09
N PHE A 85 1.77 -2.73 -1.64
CA PHE A 85 2.92 -2.17 -0.96
C PHE A 85 2.56 -1.90 0.51
N ASN A 86 3.14 -2.67 1.45
CA ASN A 86 2.82 -2.59 2.88
C ASN A 86 1.37 -2.99 3.25
N HIS A 87 0.68 -3.68 2.35
CA HIS A 87 -0.74 -3.98 2.49
C HIS A 87 -1.07 -4.90 3.67
N TRP A 88 -0.14 -5.76 4.08
CA TRP A 88 -0.36 -6.65 5.22
C TRP A 88 -0.43 -5.87 6.54
N ALA A 89 0.47 -4.90 6.72
CA ALA A 89 0.59 -4.13 7.96
C ALA A 89 -0.32 -2.88 7.99
N PHE A 90 -0.84 -2.47 6.83
CA PHE A 90 -1.59 -1.22 6.70
C PHE A 90 -2.97 -1.40 6.08
N ASP A 91 -3.03 -1.74 4.79
CA ASP A 91 -4.28 -1.76 4.01
C ASP A 91 -5.30 -2.79 4.53
N TYR A 92 -4.86 -4.00 4.87
CA TYR A 92 -5.75 -5.04 5.42
C TYR A 92 -6.36 -4.64 6.76
N PRO A 93 -5.58 -4.20 7.78
CA PRO A 93 -6.15 -3.65 9.00
C PRO A 93 -7.13 -2.49 8.76
N LEU A 94 -6.83 -1.61 7.81
CA LEU A 94 -7.70 -0.49 7.44
C LEU A 94 -9.03 -0.97 6.82
N LEU A 95 -8.96 -1.95 5.92
CA LEU A 95 -10.12 -2.54 5.26
C LEU A 95 -11.00 -3.33 6.25
N ALA A 96 -10.39 -4.12 7.13
CA ALA A 96 -11.09 -4.82 8.20
C ALA A 96 -11.80 -3.82 9.15
N ALA A 97 -11.11 -2.76 9.59
CA ALA A 97 -11.70 -1.74 10.45
C ALA A 97 -12.84 -0.98 9.78
N SER A 98 -12.74 -0.72 8.47
CA SER A 98 -13.77 0.03 7.73
C SER A 98 -15.00 -0.80 7.39
N THR A 99 -14.84 -2.10 7.15
CA THR A 99 -15.94 -3.00 6.76
C THR A 99 -16.55 -3.75 7.94
N GLY A 100 -15.77 -3.99 9.00
CA GLY A 100 -16.11 -4.91 10.08
C GLY A 100 -15.91 -6.39 9.71
N VAL A 101 -15.36 -6.68 8.53
CA VAL A 101 -15.04 -8.05 8.10
C VAL A 101 -13.73 -8.48 8.78
N PRO A 102 -13.69 -9.66 9.42
CA PRO A 102 -12.46 -10.20 10.01
C PRO A 102 -11.33 -10.34 8.99
N LEU A 103 -10.07 -10.18 9.43
CA LEU A 103 -8.91 -10.27 8.54
C LEU A 103 -8.82 -11.64 7.84
N GLU A 104 -9.20 -12.70 8.55
CA GLU A 104 -9.20 -14.09 8.08
C GLU A 104 -10.21 -14.33 6.93
N GLU A 105 -11.18 -13.44 6.74
CA GLU A 105 -12.12 -13.48 5.62
C GLU A 105 -11.65 -12.64 4.42
N ILE A 106 -10.71 -11.69 4.64
CA ILE A 106 -10.12 -10.86 3.59
C ILE A 106 -8.91 -11.56 2.97
N THR A 107 -8.09 -12.17 3.81
CA THR A 107 -6.84 -12.84 3.43
C THR A 107 -6.66 -14.18 4.15
N ASP A 108 -5.91 -15.09 3.53
CA ASP A 108 -5.57 -16.36 4.14
C ASP A 108 -4.41 -16.16 5.14
N MET A 109 -4.76 -15.88 6.39
CA MET A 109 -3.81 -15.71 7.48
C MET A 109 -3.00 -17.00 7.79
N SER A 110 -3.42 -18.15 7.26
CA SER A 110 -2.72 -19.43 7.43
C SER A 110 -1.75 -19.75 6.30
N ALA A 111 -1.88 -19.07 5.15
CA ALA A 111 -0.95 -19.18 4.05
C ALA A 111 0.44 -18.74 4.52
N ALA A 112 1.49 -19.44 4.07
CA ALA A 112 2.83 -18.92 4.29
C ALA A 112 2.92 -17.54 3.58
N PRO A 113 3.69 -16.57 4.12
CA PRO A 113 3.83 -15.28 3.47
C PRO A 113 4.17 -15.46 1.97
N GLY A 114 3.66 -14.62 1.07
CA GLY A 114 3.96 -14.71 -0.36
C GLY A 114 3.36 -15.88 -1.12
N GLU A 115 2.59 -16.79 -0.51
CA GLU A 115 1.87 -17.82 -1.29
C GLU A 115 0.65 -17.25 -1.99
N ARG A 116 -0.09 -16.40 -1.28
CA ARG A 116 -1.24 -15.66 -1.78
C ARG A 116 -0.97 -14.16 -1.77
N ASP A 117 -0.27 -13.67 -0.75
CA ASP A 117 -0.11 -12.24 -0.48
C ASP A 117 1.34 -11.79 -0.68
N ILE A 118 1.58 -11.05 -1.76
CA ILE A 118 2.88 -10.49 -2.14
C ILE A 118 2.98 -9.04 -1.65
N ASP A 119 3.57 -8.86 -0.47
CA ASP A 119 3.84 -7.52 0.07
C ASP A 119 5.23 -7.05 -0.37
N LEU A 120 5.27 -6.13 -1.34
CA LEU A 120 6.50 -5.64 -1.95
C LEU A 120 7.46 -5.03 -0.91
N LEU A 121 6.94 -4.34 0.10
CA LEU A 121 7.79 -3.73 1.13
C LEU A 121 8.47 -4.81 1.98
N GLN A 122 7.73 -5.85 2.36
CA GLN A 122 8.30 -6.99 3.10
C GLN A 122 9.35 -7.74 2.29
N MET A 123 9.12 -7.94 0.98
CA MET A 123 10.11 -8.56 0.09
C MET A 123 11.42 -7.78 0.04
N ILE A 124 11.32 -6.44 -0.06
CA ILE A 124 12.47 -5.53 -0.06
C ILE A 124 13.22 -5.61 1.28
N TRP A 125 12.49 -5.57 2.40
CA TRP A 125 13.08 -5.67 3.73
C TRP A 125 13.80 -7.00 3.96
N GLY A 126 13.20 -8.11 3.54
CA GLY A 126 13.84 -9.42 3.61
C GLY A 126 15.13 -9.47 2.79
N GLY A 127 15.11 -8.89 1.57
CA GLY A 127 16.28 -8.81 0.70
C GLY A 127 17.39 -7.90 1.25
N ASN A 128 17.04 -6.97 2.14
CA ASN A 128 17.97 -6.06 2.82
C ASN A 128 18.48 -6.61 4.17
N GLY A 129 18.49 -7.94 4.33
CA GLY A 129 18.93 -8.59 5.57
C GLY A 129 18.02 -8.33 6.78
N GLY A 130 16.75 -7.97 6.55
CA GLY A 130 15.79 -7.69 7.61
C GLY A 130 15.84 -6.26 8.17
N ASN A 131 16.59 -5.34 7.55
CA ASN A 131 16.60 -3.94 7.98
C ASN A 131 15.35 -3.19 7.49
N VAL A 132 14.27 -3.31 8.26
CA VAL A 132 12.95 -2.74 7.98
C VAL A 132 12.88 -1.20 8.03
N TYR A 133 13.90 -0.54 8.58
CA TYR A 133 13.94 0.93 8.72
C TYR A 133 14.99 1.60 7.82
N ALA A 134 15.57 0.87 6.87
CA ALA A 134 16.49 1.46 5.92
C ALA A 134 15.80 2.57 5.10
N LYS A 135 16.48 3.72 4.98
CA LYS A 135 16.00 4.84 4.17
C LYS A 135 15.92 4.41 2.70
N GLY A 136 14.99 5.01 1.95
CA GLY A 136 14.84 4.75 0.52
C GLY A 136 13.97 3.54 0.16
N ASN A 137 13.32 2.91 1.14
CA ASN A 137 12.43 1.78 0.90
C ASN A 137 10.97 2.17 0.63
N ASN A 138 10.61 3.46 0.57
CA ASN A 138 9.25 3.87 0.18
C ASN A 138 9.01 3.62 -1.32
N LEU A 139 7.75 3.42 -1.70
CA LEU A 139 7.36 3.03 -3.06
C LEU A 139 7.91 3.97 -4.14
N ASP A 140 7.76 5.28 -3.98
CA ASP A 140 8.23 6.25 -4.98
C ASP A 140 9.76 6.16 -5.19
N ALA A 141 10.51 6.08 -4.10
CA ALA A 141 11.96 6.01 -4.15
C ALA A 141 12.44 4.70 -4.81
N VAL A 142 11.80 3.57 -4.48
CA VAL A 142 12.08 2.27 -5.08
C VAL A 142 11.71 2.26 -6.56
N ALA A 143 10.52 2.75 -6.92
CA ALA A 143 10.03 2.78 -8.28
C ALA A 143 10.98 3.59 -9.17
N ARG A 144 11.28 4.84 -8.80
CA ARG A 144 12.20 5.71 -9.55
C ARG A 144 13.58 5.09 -9.73
N ALA A 145 14.16 4.54 -8.66
CA ALA A 145 15.48 3.93 -8.74
C ALA A 145 15.50 2.68 -9.63
N THR A 146 14.41 1.92 -9.66
CA THR A 146 14.32 0.64 -10.38
C THR A 146 13.95 0.83 -11.86
N LEU A 147 12.90 1.60 -12.15
CA LEU A 147 12.36 1.73 -13.52
C LEU A 147 12.79 3.04 -14.21
N GLY A 148 13.56 3.89 -13.52
CA GLY A 148 14.10 5.16 -14.00
C GLY A 148 13.08 6.31 -14.05
N ASP A 149 13.53 7.48 -14.52
CA ASP A 149 12.74 8.72 -14.53
C ASP A 149 11.60 8.75 -15.58
N ARG A 150 11.39 7.66 -16.34
CA ARG A 150 10.34 7.54 -17.36
C ARG A 150 9.02 6.98 -16.82
N ILE A 151 8.97 6.61 -15.55
CA ILE A 151 7.70 6.44 -14.84
C ILE A 151 7.18 7.86 -14.69
N GLY A 152 6.07 8.22 -15.37
CA GLY A 152 5.49 9.55 -15.29
C GLY A 152 5.53 10.05 -13.84
N GLY A 153 6.29 11.13 -13.61
CA GLY A 153 6.60 11.57 -12.26
C GLY A 153 5.32 11.84 -11.49
N LYS A 154 5.30 11.45 -10.20
CA LYS A 154 4.23 11.86 -9.31
C LYS A 154 4.09 13.39 -9.37
N ASN A 155 2.85 13.87 -9.45
CA ASN A 155 2.52 15.27 -9.16
C ASN A 155 2.20 15.48 -7.67
N GLY A 156 2.68 14.62 -6.76
CA GLY A 156 2.42 14.71 -5.31
C GLY A 156 3.03 13.56 -4.49
N SER A 157 2.96 13.66 -3.15
CA SER A 157 3.36 12.59 -2.21
C SER A 157 2.14 11.95 -1.52
N GLY A 158 2.22 10.70 -1.08
CA GLY A 158 1.09 10.01 -0.42
C GLY A 158 0.66 10.65 0.90
N ALA A 159 1.51 11.49 1.48
CA ALA A 159 1.14 12.36 2.60
C ALA A 159 0.04 13.38 2.23
N GLU A 160 -0.22 13.61 0.95
CA GLU A 160 -1.25 14.53 0.45
C GLU A 160 -2.63 13.88 0.33
N ALA A 161 -2.75 12.54 0.29
CA ALA A 161 -4.04 11.89 0.07
C ALA A 161 -5.12 12.27 1.10
N PRO A 162 -4.85 12.30 2.43
CA PRO A 162 -5.83 12.81 3.40
C PRO A 162 -6.21 14.27 3.14
N LEU A 163 -5.25 15.11 2.73
CA LEU A 163 -5.49 16.52 2.43
C LEU A 163 -6.38 16.68 1.19
N LEU A 164 -6.09 15.95 0.11
CA LEU A 164 -6.89 15.95 -1.12
C LEU A 164 -8.33 15.52 -0.85
N TYR A 165 -8.52 14.47 -0.05
CA TYR A 165 -9.85 14.02 0.39
C TYR A 165 -10.58 15.10 1.20
N GLN A 166 -9.91 15.67 2.21
CA GLN A 166 -10.49 16.71 3.07
C GLN A 166 -10.82 18.01 2.33
N GLN A 167 -10.20 18.26 1.18
CA GLN A 167 -10.49 19.38 0.29
C GLN A 167 -11.52 19.04 -0.81
N GLY A 168 -12.02 17.80 -0.87
CA GLY A 168 -12.96 17.35 -1.90
C GLY A 168 -12.35 17.21 -3.30
N LEU A 169 -11.01 17.12 -3.40
CA LEU A 169 -10.27 17.02 -4.67
C LEU A 169 -10.17 15.57 -5.14
N TYR A 170 -11.31 14.87 -5.25
CA TYR A 170 -11.37 13.42 -5.46
C TYR A 170 -10.70 12.94 -6.75
N GLY A 171 -10.79 13.70 -7.85
CA GLY A 171 -10.10 13.34 -9.09
C GLY A 171 -8.57 13.30 -8.95
N ARG A 172 -8.00 14.17 -8.10
CA ARG A 172 -6.56 14.16 -7.80
C ARG A 172 -6.19 13.02 -6.87
N LEU A 173 -7.02 12.75 -5.87
CA LEU A 173 -6.88 11.60 -4.97
C LEU A 173 -6.85 10.28 -5.75
N ILE A 174 -7.82 10.07 -6.65
CA ILE A 174 -7.92 8.85 -7.45
C ILE A 174 -6.71 8.72 -8.39
N ASN A 175 -6.27 9.82 -9.02
CA ASN A 175 -5.06 9.81 -9.85
C ASN A 175 -3.80 9.45 -9.05
N TYR A 176 -3.72 9.88 -7.80
CA TYR A 176 -2.62 9.53 -6.90
C TYR A 176 -2.61 8.02 -6.61
N ASN A 177 -3.74 7.46 -6.18
CA ASN A 177 -3.89 6.03 -5.87
C ASN A 177 -3.66 5.14 -7.12
N LEU A 178 -4.19 5.53 -8.29
CA LEU A 178 -3.89 4.87 -9.57
C LEU A 178 -2.38 4.81 -9.85
N GLY A 179 -1.67 5.89 -9.53
CA GLY A 179 -0.22 5.98 -9.67
C GLY A 179 0.51 4.98 -8.78
N ASP A 180 0.15 4.90 -7.49
CA ASP A 180 0.80 3.98 -6.53
C ASP A 180 0.48 2.51 -6.86
N THR A 181 -0.74 2.21 -7.31
CA THR A 181 -1.09 0.88 -7.82
C THR A 181 -0.28 0.51 -9.09
N ASP A 182 -0.16 1.43 -10.07
CA ASP A 182 0.66 1.17 -11.28
C ASP A 182 2.15 1.02 -10.96
N GLN A 183 2.69 1.85 -10.06
CA GLN A 183 4.08 1.76 -9.62
C GLN A 183 4.35 0.39 -8.99
N THR A 184 3.49 -0.04 -8.06
CA THR A 184 3.60 -1.35 -7.41
C THR A 184 3.60 -2.47 -8.44
N ARG A 185 2.64 -2.47 -9.37
CA ARG A 185 2.54 -3.46 -10.46
C ARG A 185 3.83 -3.51 -11.30
N ARG A 186 4.34 -2.34 -11.72
CA ARG A 186 5.51 -2.25 -12.60
C ARG A 186 6.80 -2.67 -11.91
N VAL A 187 6.95 -2.35 -10.62
CA VAL A 187 8.09 -2.82 -9.83
C VAL A 187 8.04 -4.34 -9.65
N LEU A 188 6.87 -4.91 -9.35
CA LEU A 188 6.70 -6.36 -9.25
C LEU A 188 7.03 -7.07 -10.56
N ARG A 189 6.55 -6.55 -11.70
CA ARG A 189 6.92 -7.05 -13.04
C ARG A 189 8.42 -6.99 -13.28
N PHE A 190 9.07 -5.88 -12.92
CA PHE A 190 10.52 -5.77 -13.05
C PHE A 190 11.25 -6.84 -12.21
N ILE A 191 10.80 -7.08 -10.99
CA ILE A 191 11.35 -8.13 -10.12
C ILE A 191 11.16 -9.52 -10.73
N GLU A 192 9.99 -9.79 -11.31
CA GLU A 192 9.72 -11.05 -12.02
C GLU A 192 10.66 -11.24 -13.23
N GLU A 193 10.87 -10.19 -14.02
CA GLU A 193 11.70 -10.23 -15.23
C GLU A 193 13.21 -10.28 -14.94
N HIS A 194 13.67 -9.63 -13.86
CA HIS A 194 15.10 -9.39 -13.62
C HIS A 194 15.64 -10.03 -12.33
N GLY A 195 14.77 -10.42 -11.38
CA GLY A 195 15.16 -11.03 -10.11
C GLY A 195 15.78 -10.07 -9.08
N TYR A 196 15.70 -8.76 -9.29
CA TYR A 196 16.18 -7.75 -8.35
C TYR A 196 15.32 -6.48 -8.38
N VAL A 197 15.55 -5.59 -7.41
CA VAL A 197 14.99 -4.23 -7.34
C VAL A 197 16.08 -3.27 -6.86
N ILE A 198 15.94 -1.97 -7.13
CA ILE A 198 16.86 -0.95 -6.64
C ILE A 198 16.12 -0.05 -5.66
N ASN A 199 16.65 0.13 -4.45
CA ASN A 199 16.04 1.05 -3.49
C ASN A 199 16.43 2.51 -3.79
N GLY A 200 15.82 3.45 -3.08
CA GLY A 200 16.11 4.88 -3.19
C GLY A 200 17.54 5.29 -2.84
N GLN A 201 18.38 4.38 -2.33
CA GLN A 201 19.81 4.61 -2.10
C GLN A 201 20.68 4.09 -3.25
N GLY A 202 20.09 3.56 -4.32
CA GLY A 202 20.81 2.95 -5.44
C GLY A 202 21.34 1.55 -5.13
N GLN A 203 20.91 0.94 -4.02
CA GLN A 203 21.34 -0.42 -3.66
C GLN A 203 20.52 -1.45 -4.42
N VAL A 204 21.20 -2.40 -5.07
CA VAL A 204 20.56 -3.57 -5.68
C VAL A 204 20.18 -4.55 -4.57
N ILE A 205 18.88 -4.75 -4.41
CA ILE A 205 18.28 -5.69 -3.47
C ILE A 205 17.81 -6.89 -4.27
N LYS A 206 18.12 -8.10 -3.81
CA LYS A 206 17.49 -9.33 -4.31
C LYS A 206 16.30 -9.62 -3.40
N PRO A 207 15.06 -9.29 -3.81
CA PRO A 207 13.90 -9.52 -2.99
C PRO A 207 13.77 -11.01 -2.74
N VAL A 208 13.57 -11.40 -1.50
CA VAL A 208 13.36 -12.80 -1.16
C VAL A 208 11.86 -13.09 -1.25
N HIS A 209 11.51 -14.07 -2.08
CA HIS A 209 10.19 -14.69 -1.98
C HIS A 209 10.14 -15.44 -0.64
N PRO A 210 9.04 -15.36 0.14
CA PRO A 210 9.03 -15.98 1.46
C PRO A 210 9.18 -17.50 1.48
N ARG A 211 8.89 -18.18 0.36
CA ARG A 211 9.20 -19.61 0.17
C ARG A 211 10.69 -19.97 0.30
N GLN A 212 11.60 -19.00 0.34
CA GLN A 212 13.02 -19.21 0.65
C GLN A 212 13.40 -18.89 2.12
N TRP A 213 12.44 -18.50 2.98
CA TRP A 213 12.70 -18.15 4.40
C TRP A 213 12.91 -19.35 5.32
N PHE A 214 12.54 -20.58 4.89
CA PHE A 214 12.66 -21.82 5.67
C PHE A 214 13.26 -22.99 4.89
N VAL A 215 14.13 -22.73 3.92
CA VAL A 215 15.00 -23.80 3.38
C VAL A 215 16.24 -23.93 4.28
N ARG A 216 16.07 -24.73 5.34
CA ARG A 216 17.10 -25.62 5.88
C ARG A 216 16.47 -26.99 6.11
#